data_AF-A0A4Q3V8B5-F1
#
_entry.id   AF-A0A4Q3V8B5-F1
#
_cell.length_a   1.000
_cell.length_b   1.000
_cell.length_c   1.000
_cell.angle_alpha   90.00
_cell.angle_beta   90.00
_cell.angle_gamma   90.00
#
_symmetry.space_group_name_H-M   'P 1'
#
loop_
_entity.id
_entity.type
_entity.pdbx_description
1 polymer ?
#
loop_
_entity_poly.entity_id
_entity_poly.type
_entity_poly.pdbx_seq_one_letter_code
_entity_poly.pdbx_strand_id
1 'polypeptide(L)'
;MGIVEFTGSALILHAEFVLYGSAASETLAKEMADDVAFHWNEPGAQVFFRSVITPVQFNIKGVYAPQLVEEEVLSNTDALRNFFRIEPFANGNISFVDGVNSNTGYFKLDNLLNRSTTAAHEFGHTIGLDHPANLDIRGRGVPGIMYPRGTIVDPEFQYDPAARPLAPGGTMDPHKRKVLEEDVQALRFDKLQFTGSLATIGAFSSVWHEAHRP
;
A
#
# COMPACT_ATOMS: atom_id res chain seq x y z
N MET A 1 -2.13 6.32 -5.57
CA MET A 1 -2.27 7.76 -5.44
C MET A 1 -3.35 8.14 -4.44
N GLY A 2 -3.44 9.43 -4.11
CA GLY A 2 -4.50 10.01 -3.28
C GLY A 2 -4.47 11.53 -3.27
N ILE A 3 -5.40 12.13 -2.54
CA ILE A 3 -5.45 13.57 -2.25
C ILE A 3 -5.14 13.79 -0.78
N VAL A 4 -4.15 14.63 -0.50
CA VAL A 4 -3.83 15.08 0.85
C VAL A 4 -4.57 16.39 1.12
N GLU A 5 -5.41 16.40 2.14
CA GLU A 5 -6.06 17.59 2.67
C GLU A 5 -5.34 18.08 3.94
N PHE A 6 -4.98 19.35 3.97
CA PHE A 6 -4.56 20.05 5.19
C PHE A 6 -5.76 20.76 5.81
N THR A 7 -6.23 20.27 6.95
CA THR A 7 -7.41 20.81 7.66
C THR A 7 -7.09 22.04 8.52
N GLY A 8 -5.83 22.44 8.58
CA GLY A 8 -5.32 23.45 9.52
C GLY A 8 -4.68 22.83 10.78
N SER A 9 -5.05 21.60 11.15
CA SER A 9 -4.52 20.89 12.31
C SER A 9 -4.02 19.48 12.02
N ALA A 10 -4.37 18.90 10.87
CA ALA A 10 -3.93 17.58 10.43
C ALA A 10 -3.73 17.52 8.92
N LEU A 11 -2.95 16.55 8.47
CA LEU A 11 -2.88 16.12 7.07
C LEU A 11 -3.68 14.83 6.93
N ILE A 12 -4.71 14.83 6.10
CA ILE A 12 -5.55 13.66 5.83
C ILE A 12 -5.30 13.21 4.40
N LEU A 13 -4.75 12.00 4.22
CA LEU A 13 -4.60 11.38 2.91
C LEU A 13 -5.87 10.59 2.59
N HIS A 14 -6.60 11.04 1.58
CA HIS A 14 -7.79 10.39 1.04
C HIS A 14 -7.44 9.54 -0.17
N ALA A 15 -7.93 8.30 -0.19
CA ALA A 15 -7.87 7.44 -1.36
C ALA A 15 -9.11 6.53 -1.43
N GLU A 16 -9.46 6.11 -2.64
CA GLU A 16 -10.52 5.16 -2.94
C GLU A 16 -9.94 3.98 -3.73
N PHE A 17 -10.22 2.77 -3.24
CA PHE A 17 -9.86 1.51 -3.88
C PHE A 17 -11.07 0.99 -4.63
N VAL A 18 -11.00 1.00 -5.95
CA VAL A 18 -12.00 0.47 -6.86
C VAL A 18 -11.59 -0.95 -7.23
N LEU A 19 -12.27 -1.93 -6.66
CA LEU A 19 -11.98 -3.35 -6.89
C LEU A 19 -12.86 -3.92 -7.99
N TYR A 20 -12.24 -4.68 -8.89
CA TYR A 20 -12.90 -5.42 -9.97
C TYR A 20 -12.19 -6.76 -10.20
N GLY A 21 -12.72 -7.62 -11.06
CA GLY A 21 -12.17 -8.97 -11.31
C GLY A 21 -12.97 -10.07 -10.62
N SER A 22 -12.65 -11.33 -10.92
CA SER A 22 -13.51 -12.47 -10.58
C SER A 22 -13.56 -12.80 -9.09
N ALA A 23 -12.56 -12.37 -8.32
CA ALA A 23 -12.48 -12.56 -6.87
C ALA A 23 -12.81 -11.30 -6.06
N ALA A 24 -13.17 -10.20 -6.73
CA ALA A 24 -13.57 -8.98 -6.04
C ALA A 24 -14.99 -9.11 -5.47
N SER A 25 -15.24 -8.43 -4.35
CA SER A 25 -16.58 -8.33 -3.75
C SER A 25 -16.68 -7.04 -2.94
N GLU A 26 -17.90 -6.64 -2.61
CA GLU A 26 -18.16 -5.47 -1.76
C GLU A 26 -17.55 -5.64 -0.37
N THR A 27 -17.68 -6.82 0.23
CA THR A 27 -17.05 -7.16 1.52
C THR A 27 -15.53 -7.01 1.44
N LEU A 28 -14.89 -7.60 0.42
CA LEU A 28 -13.45 -7.53 0.27
C LEU A 28 -12.96 -6.10 0.04
N ALA A 29 -13.68 -5.30 -0.74
CA ALA A 29 -13.32 -3.90 -0.98
C ALA A 29 -13.28 -3.11 0.34
N LYS A 30 -14.30 -3.30 1.17
CA LYS A 30 -14.37 -2.67 2.49
C LYS A 30 -13.26 -3.18 3.41
N GLU A 31 -13.09 -4.49 3.52
CA GLU A 31 -12.08 -5.08 4.40
C GLU A 31 -10.66 -4.66 4.02
N MET A 32 -10.33 -4.64 2.73
CA MET A 32 -9.03 -4.19 2.23
C MET A 32 -8.79 -2.71 2.55
N ALA A 33 -9.79 -1.85 2.36
CA ALA A 33 -9.66 -0.43 2.67
C ALA A 33 -9.49 -0.18 4.18
N ASP A 34 -10.31 -0.85 5.00
CA ASP A 34 -10.25 -0.76 6.46
C ASP A 34 -8.90 -1.26 7.00
N ASP A 35 -8.37 -2.37 6.45
CA ASP A 35 -7.08 -2.95 6.84
C ASP A 35 -5.89 -2.04 6.47
N VAL A 36 -5.89 -1.49 5.25
CA VAL A 36 -4.85 -0.53 4.84
C VAL A 36 -4.92 0.74 5.70
N ALA A 37 -6.11 1.29 5.93
CA ALA A 37 -6.27 2.46 6.80
C ALA A 37 -5.82 2.15 8.23
N PHE A 38 -6.15 0.98 8.77
CA PHE A 38 -5.69 0.55 10.09
C PHE A 38 -4.16 0.55 10.18
N HIS A 39 -3.49 -0.14 9.25
CA HIS A 39 -2.03 -0.25 9.27
C HIS A 39 -1.35 1.11 9.16
N TRP A 40 -1.81 1.97 8.25
CA TRP A 40 -1.19 3.28 8.03
C TRP A 40 -1.49 4.30 9.13
N ASN A 41 -2.57 4.10 9.92
CA ASN A 41 -2.87 4.93 11.09
C ASN A 41 -2.33 4.35 12.41
N GLU A 42 -2.02 3.05 12.50
CA GLU A 42 -1.49 2.39 13.71
C GLU A 42 -0.31 3.16 14.35
N PRO A 43 0.70 3.67 13.60
CA PRO A 43 1.83 4.36 14.23
C PRO A 43 1.48 5.72 14.85
N GLY A 44 0.29 6.30 14.58
CA GLY A 44 -0.06 7.64 15.07
C GLY A 44 0.92 8.72 14.59
N ALA A 45 1.44 8.55 13.38
CA ALA A 45 2.58 9.28 12.86
C ALA A 45 2.35 10.80 12.75
N GLN A 46 3.43 11.55 12.94
CA GLN A 46 3.45 12.99 12.82
C GLN A 46 4.57 13.40 11.87
N VAL A 47 4.37 14.50 11.15
CA VAL A 47 5.36 15.04 10.21
C VAL A 47 5.57 16.51 10.46
N PHE A 48 6.77 17.00 10.15
CA PHE A 48 7.07 18.41 10.19
C PHE A 48 6.54 19.08 8.92
N PHE A 49 5.42 19.80 9.03
CA PHE A 49 4.74 20.44 7.91
C PHE A 49 4.51 21.92 8.22
N ARG A 50 4.92 22.81 7.31
CA ARG A 50 4.82 24.28 7.49
C ARG A 50 5.36 24.78 8.85
N SER A 51 6.50 24.21 9.25
CA SER A 51 7.21 24.52 10.50
C SER A 51 6.51 24.06 11.79
N VAL A 52 5.51 23.19 11.71
CA VAL A 52 4.77 22.66 12.86
C VAL A 52 4.68 21.14 12.76
N ILE A 53 4.74 20.47 13.92
CA ILE A 53 4.48 19.03 14.00
C ILE A 53 2.98 18.81 13.76
N THR A 54 2.66 18.09 12.69
CA THR A 54 1.28 17.90 12.22
C THR A 54 0.97 16.40 12.18
N PRO A 55 -0.12 15.94 12.81
CA PRO A 55 -0.55 14.55 12.71
C PRO A 55 -0.99 14.20 11.29
N VAL A 56 -0.69 12.97 10.87
CA VAL A 56 -1.12 12.41 9.58
C VAL A 56 -2.19 11.36 9.82
N GLN A 57 -3.23 11.38 8.99
CA GLN A 57 -4.30 10.39 9.01
C GLN A 57 -4.54 9.85 7.60
N PHE A 58 -4.88 8.57 7.50
CA PHE A 58 -5.20 7.91 6.25
C PHE A 58 -6.69 7.55 6.25
N ASN A 59 -7.42 8.07 5.26
CA ASN A 59 -8.85 7.83 5.07
C ASN A 59 -9.05 7.11 3.74
N ILE A 60 -9.19 5.79 3.81
CA ILE A 60 -9.28 4.91 2.65
C ILE A 60 -10.71 4.38 2.53
N LYS A 61 -11.27 4.44 1.31
CA LYS A 61 -12.57 3.87 0.99
C LYS A 61 -12.43 2.69 0.04
N GLY A 62 -13.28 1.68 0.21
CA GLY A 62 -13.38 0.54 -0.69
C GLY A 62 -14.67 0.58 -1.50
N VAL A 63 -14.57 0.39 -2.81
CA VAL A 63 -15.70 0.33 -3.74
C VAL A 63 -15.56 -0.92 -4.60
N TYR A 64 -16.63 -1.70 -4.71
CA TYR A 64 -16.71 -2.82 -5.63
C TYR A 64 -17.39 -2.39 -6.94
N ALA A 65 -16.70 -2.57 -8.06
CA ALA A 65 -17.16 -2.17 -9.39
C ALA A 65 -17.14 -3.36 -10.37
N PRO A 66 -18.11 -4.30 -10.28
CA PRO A 66 -18.16 -5.48 -11.15
C PRO A 66 -18.42 -5.18 -12.63
N GLN A 67 -18.94 -3.99 -12.92
CA GLN A 67 -19.27 -3.53 -14.26
C GLN A 67 -18.27 -2.49 -14.77
N LEU A 68 -17.13 -2.32 -14.09
CA LEU A 68 -16.07 -1.42 -14.52
C LEU A 68 -15.58 -1.86 -15.90
N VAL A 69 -15.51 -0.91 -16.83
CA VAL A 69 -14.96 -1.15 -18.17
C VAL A 69 -13.55 -0.55 -18.30
N GLU A 70 -12.76 -1.09 -19.22
CA GLU A 70 -11.38 -0.66 -19.50
C GLU A 70 -11.25 0.85 -19.68
N GLU A 71 -12.15 1.46 -20.47
CA GLU A 71 -12.13 2.90 -20.74
C GLU A 71 -12.19 3.75 -19.46
N GLU A 72 -12.96 3.33 -18.45
CA GLU A 72 -13.04 4.07 -17.18
C GLU A 72 -11.71 4.11 -16.42
N VAL A 73 -10.88 3.07 -16.58
CA VAL A 73 -9.55 3.01 -15.97
C VAL A 73 -8.55 3.83 -16.80
N LEU A 74 -8.54 3.63 -18.11
CA LEU A 74 -7.61 4.31 -19.02
C LEU A 74 -7.81 5.82 -19.03
N SER A 75 -9.07 6.28 -18.97
CA SER A 75 -9.44 7.69 -19.00
C SER A 75 -9.50 8.34 -17.61
N ASN A 76 -9.08 7.64 -16.54
CA ASN A 76 -9.20 8.19 -15.19
C ASN A 76 -8.33 9.43 -14.99
N THR A 77 -8.96 10.51 -14.54
CA THR A 77 -8.29 11.74 -14.10
C THR A 77 -8.56 12.07 -12.64
N ASP A 78 -9.28 11.20 -11.91
CA ASP A 78 -9.56 11.38 -10.49
C ASP A 78 -8.42 10.79 -9.65
N ALA A 79 -7.71 11.67 -8.95
CA ALA A 79 -6.58 11.31 -8.11
C ALA A 79 -6.96 10.55 -6.84
N LEU A 80 -8.25 10.45 -6.51
CA LEU A 80 -8.72 9.58 -5.43
C LEU A 80 -8.78 8.12 -5.85
N ARG A 81 -9.03 7.83 -7.14
CA ARG A 81 -9.40 6.49 -7.60
C ARG A 81 -8.19 5.66 -7.97
N ASN A 82 -8.05 4.53 -7.28
CA ASN A 82 -7.05 3.51 -7.53
C ASN A 82 -7.75 2.22 -7.93
N PHE A 83 -7.37 1.61 -9.05
CA PHE A 83 -8.07 0.45 -9.62
C PHE A 83 -7.26 -0.82 -9.45
N PHE A 84 -7.85 -1.79 -8.77
CA PHE A 84 -7.16 -3.03 -8.45
C PHE A 84 -7.96 -4.22 -8.92
N ARG A 85 -7.37 -5.01 -9.81
CA ARG A 85 -7.94 -6.27 -10.23
C ARG A 85 -7.67 -7.34 -9.17
N ILE A 86 -8.72 -8.02 -8.72
CA ILE A 86 -8.64 -9.11 -7.75
C ILE A 86 -8.95 -10.43 -8.42
N GLU A 87 -8.02 -11.36 -8.36
CA GLU A 87 -8.16 -12.68 -8.99
C GLU A 87 -7.68 -13.81 -8.06
N PRO A 88 -8.22 -15.04 -8.20
CA PRO A 88 -7.71 -16.21 -7.49
C PRO A 88 -6.28 -16.58 -7.90
N PHE A 89 -5.88 -16.21 -9.12
CA PHE A 89 -4.59 -16.55 -9.72
C PHE A 89 -3.84 -15.29 -10.14
N ALA A 90 -2.52 -15.28 -9.94
CA ALA A 90 -1.62 -14.26 -10.46
C ALA A 90 -0.34 -14.93 -10.98
N ASN A 91 0.16 -14.53 -12.13
CA ASN A 91 1.47 -14.97 -12.62
C ASN A 91 2.57 -14.61 -11.60
N GLY A 92 3.43 -15.58 -11.27
CA GLY A 92 4.42 -15.41 -10.20
C GLY A 92 3.86 -15.52 -8.77
N ASN A 93 2.54 -15.74 -8.61
CA ASN A 93 1.86 -15.96 -7.33
C ASN A 93 2.02 -14.80 -6.33
N ILE A 94 2.13 -13.57 -6.84
CA ILE A 94 2.32 -12.34 -6.06
C ILE A 94 1.31 -11.27 -6.48
N SER A 95 0.81 -10.52 -5.51
CA SER A 95 0.16 -9.23 -5.75
C SER A 95 1.20 -8.16 -6.10
N PHE A 96 0.81 -7.15 -6.88
CA PHE A 96 1.66 -6.04 -7.27
C PHE A 96 0.84 -4.81 -7.67
N VAL A 97 1.50 -3.66 -7.67
CA VAL A 97 1.05 -2.45 -8.39
C VAL A 97 1.98 -2.14 -9.55
N ASP A 98 1.54 -1.28 -10.48
CA ASP A 98 2.26 -1.03 -11.74
C ASP A 98 3.58 -0.25 -11.61
N GLY A 99 3.96 0.09 -10.38
CA GLY A 99 5.21 0.76 -10.04
C GLY A 99 5.05 1.68 -8.84
N VAL A 100 6.11 2.41 -8.53
CA VAL A 100 6.05 3.52 -7.58
C VAL A 100 5.33 4.70 -8.22
N ASN A 101 4.48 5.37 -7.44
CA ASN A 101 3.57 6.40 -7.93
C ASN A 101 2.60 5.89 -9.01
N SER A 102 1.94 4.77 -8.76
CA SER A 102 0.88 4.24 -9.62
C SER A 102 -0.51 4.38 -8.98
N ASN A 103 -1.55 4.12 -9.77
CA ASN A 103 -2.93 4.04 -9.31
C ASN A 103 -3.64 2.77 -9.81
N THR A 104 -2.91 1.83 -10.39
CA THR A 104 -3.43 0.56 -10.88
C THR A 104 -2.55 -0.60 -10.43
N GLY A 105 -3.15 -1.79 -10.36
CA GLY A 105 -2.45 -2.99 -9.93
C GLY A 105 -3.32 -4.25 -9.94
N TYR A 106 -2.70 -5.34 -9.52
CA TYR A 106 -3.26 -6.68 -9.56
C TYR A 106 -3.00 -7.41 -8.24
N PHE A 107 -4.04 -7.90 -7.60
CA PHE A 107 -3.93 -8.64 -6.36
C PHE A 107 -4.41 -10.07 -6.53
N LYS A 108 -3.61 -10.99 -6.00
CA LYS A 108 -4.05 -12.36 -5.75
C LYS A 108 -4.86 -12.39 -4.46
N LEU A 109 -6.07 -12.96 -4.49
CA LEU A 109 -6.96 -13.03 -3.32
C LEU A 109 -6.25 -13.61 -2.09
N ASP A 110 -5.56 -14.73 -2.22
CA ASP A 110 -4.85 -15.38 -1.10
C ASP A 110 -3.80 -14.48 -0.43
N ASN A 111 -3.26 -13.48 -1.14
CA ASN A 111 -2.29 -12.53 -0.59
C ASN A 111 -2.96 -11.41 0.21
N LEU A 112 -4.28 -11.23 0.09
CA LEU A 112 -5.07 -10.25 0.84
C LEU A 112 -5.69 -10.85 2.11
N LEU A 113 -5.91 -12.16 2.13
CA LEU A 113 -6.51 -12.85 3.27
C LEU A 113 -5.54 -12.95 4.47
N ASN A 114 -6.10 -13.30 5.63
CA ASN A 114 -5.35 -13.64 6.85
C ASN A 114 -4.51 -12.50 7.48
N ARG A 115 -4.97 -11.25 7.39
CA ARG A 115 -4.26 -10.06 7.92
C ARG A 115 -2.86 -9.88 7.33
N SER A 116 -2.74 -10.21 6.04
CA SER A 116 -1.53 -9.97 5.28
C SER A 116 -1.35 -8.47 5.05
N THR A 117 -0.18 -7.94 5.39
CA THR A 117 0.17 -6.53 5.15
C THR A 117 0.48 -6.23 3.67
N THR A 118 0.12 -7.13 2.75
CA THR A 118 0.44 -6.98 1.32
C THR A 118 -0.28 -5.77 0.72
N ALA A 119 -1.57 -5.58 0.97
CA ALA A 119 -2.30 -4.40 0.49
C ALA A 119 -1.70 -3.10 1.01
N ALA A 120 -1.31 -3.05 2.29
CA ALA A 120 -0.70 -1.87 2.88
C ALA A 120 0.68 -1.54 2.28
N HIS A 121 1.46 -2.55 1.92
CA HIS A 121 2.75 -2.40 1.22
C HIS A 121 2.59 -1.91 -0.22
N GLU A 122 1.70 -2.54 -0.98
CA GLU A 122 1.40 -2.11 -2.35
C GLU A 122 0.81 -0.69 -2.36
N PHE A 123 0.03 -0.32 -1.34
CA PHE A 123 -0.42 1.04 -1.17
C PHE A 123 0.74 2.02 -0.93
N GLY A 124 1.79 1.61 -0.20
CA GLY A 124 3.02 2.41 -0.07
C GLY A 124 3.67 2.75 -1.40
N HIS A 125 3.78 1.79 -2.32
CA HIS A 125 4.25 2.04 -3.69
C HIS A 125 3.33 3.00 -4.44
N THR A 126 2.02 2.77 -4.34
CA THR A 126 0.95 3.57 -4.92
C THR A 126 1.03 5.06 -4.51
N ILE A 127 1.58 5.37 -3.34
CA ILE A 127 1.78 6.75 -2.83
C ILE A 127 3.24 7.22 -2.80
N GLY A 128 4.14 6.50 -3.47
CA GLY A 128 5.47 7.02 -3.80
C GLY A 128 6.64 6.46 -2.99
N LEU A 129 6.45 5.38 -2.22
CA LEU A 129 7.55 4.74 -1.51
C LEU A 129 8.20 3.63 -2.34
N ASP A 130 9.53 3.63 -2.36
CA ASP A 130 10.35 2.54 -2.88
C ASP A 130 10.69 1.52 -1.79
N HIS A 131 11.15 0.33 -2.20
CA HIS A 131 11.80 -0.58 -1.27
C HIS A 131 13.11 0.02 -0.75
N PRO A 132 13.44 -0.18 0.54
CA PRO A 132 14.76 0.15 1.06
C PRO A 132 15.87 -0.63 0.34
N ALA A 133 17.00 0.03 0.06
CA ALA A 133 18.12 -0.62 -0.63
C ALA A 133 18.86 -1.65 0.25
N ASN A 134 18.93 -1.44 1.58
CA ASN A 134 19.56 -2.38 2.49
C ASN A 134 18.55 -3.42 2.96
N LEU A 135 18.71 -4.67 2.52
CA LEU A 135 17.79 -5.77 2.84
C LEU A 135 18.29 -6.71 3.95
N ASP A 136 19.39 -6.38 4.64
CA ASP A 136 19.77 -7.03 5.90
C ASP A 136 19.59 -6.05 7.06
N ILE A 137 18.58 -6.33 7.89
CA ILE A 137 18.13 -5.45 8.97
C ILE A 137 18.10 -6.15 10.32
N ARG A 138 18.84 -7.25 10.47
CA ARG A 138 19.06 -7.89 11.77
C ARG A 138 19.56 -6.88 12.81
N GLY A 139 18.99 -6.94 14.02
CA GLY A 139 19.26 -6.02 15.11
C GLY A 139 18.64 -4.63 14.98
N ARG A 140 17.77 -4.39 13.98
CA ARG A 140 17.10 -3.10 13.76
C ARG A 140 15.66 -3.05 14.26
N GLY A 141 15.16 -4.15 14.84
CA GLY A 141 13.80 -4.25 15.37
C GLY A 141 12.77 -4.63 14.30
N VAL A 142 11.53 -4.21 14.50
CA VAL A 142 10.39 -4.58 13.65
C VAL A 142 10.62 -4.07 12.21
N PRO A 143 10.45 -4.91 11.18
CA PRO A 143 10.57 -4.46 9.80
C PRO A 143 9.46 -3.47 9.44
N GLY A 144 9.85 -2.35 8.79
CA GLY A 144 8.93 -1.39 8.19
C GLY A 144 8.13 -1.96 7.02
N ILE A 145 7.04 -1.29 6.65
CA ILE A 145 6.06 -1.85 5.72
C ILE A 145 6.66 -2.05 4.33
N MET A 146 7.62 -1.19 3.94
CA MET A 146 8.23 -1.19 2.62
C MET A 146 9.36 -2.22 2.44
N TYR A 147 9.72 -3.00 3.45
CA TYR A 147 10.66 -4.11 3.22
C TYR A 147 9.99 -5.19 2.38
N PRO A 148 10.60 -5.63 1.26
CA PRO A 148 10.05 -6.67 0.41
C PRO A 148 10.27 -8.08 1.01
N ARG A 149 9.59 -9.06 0.42
CA ARG A 149 9.94 -10.48 0.62
C ARG A 149 11.42 -10.70 0.28
N GLY A 150 12.08 -11.59 1.01
CA GLY A 150 13.53 -11.83 0.85
C GLY A 150 14.42 -11.01 1.78
N THR A 151 13.87 -10.01 2.49
CA THR A 151 14.60 -9.26 3.52
C THR A 151 15.08 -10.19 4.64
N ILE A 152 16.35 -10.04 5.04
CA ILE A 152 16.96 -10.74 6.17
C ILE A 152 16.66 -9.94 7.44
N VAL A 153 16.03 -10.61 8.40
CA VAL A 153 15.51 -10.03 9.65
C VAL A 153 15.93 -10.88 10.84
N ASP A 154 15.70 -10.38 12.06
CA ASP A 154 15.88 -11.19 13.26
C ASP A 154 14.93 -12.41 13.25
N PRO A 155 15.33 -13.55 13.88
CA PRO A 155 14.58 -14.80 13.83
C PRO A 155 13.08 -14.67 14.14
N GLU A 156 12.71 -13.83 15.10
CA GLU A 156 11.31 -13.63 15.49
C GLU A 156 10.44 -13.03 14.38
N PHE A 157 11.04 -12.39 13.38
CA PHE A 157 10.34 -11.80 12.22
C PHE A 157 10.40 -12.67 10.95
N GLN A 158 11.08 -13.81 10.99
CA GLN A 158 11.12 -14.76 9.87
C GLN A 158 9.83 -15.58 9.77
N TYR A 159 9.59 -16.20 8.62
CA TYR A 159 8.55 -17.25 8.47
C TYR A 159 8.79 -18.41 9.45
N ASP A 160 10.04 -18.85 9.57
CA ASP A 160 10.49 -19.84 10.54
C ASP A 160 11.64 -19.24 11.38
N PRO A 161 11.44 -19.00 12.69
CA PRO A 161 12.49 -18.51 13.57
C PRO A 161 13.69 -19.46 13.72
N ALA A 162 13.56 -20.74 13.42
CA ALA A 162 14.67 -21.69 13.46
C ALA A 162 15.46 -21.74 12.14
N ALA A 163 14.94 -21.17 11.06
CA ALA A 163 15.60 -21.18 9.77
C ALA A 163 16.83 -20.27 9.75
N ARG A 164 17.86 -20.71 9.04
CA ARG A 164 19.04 -19.87 8.74
C ARG A 164 18.64 -18.77 7.75
N PRO A 165 19.27 -17.59 7.81
CA PRO A 165 19.04 -16.52 6.83
C PRO A 165 19.08 -17.03 5.39
N LEU A 166 18.11 -16.63 4.57
CA LEU A 166 17.93 -17.01 3.16
C LEU A 166 17.65 -18.50 2.88
N ALA A 167 17.67 -19.36 3.89
CA ALA A 167 17.15 -20.72 3.75
C ALA A 167 15.61 -20.69 3.66
N PRO A 168 14.94 -21.77 3.24
CA PRO A 168 13.48 -21.85 3.30
C PRO A 168 12.97 -21.46 4.69
N GLY A 169 12.10 -20.45 4.74
CA GLY A 169 11.57 -19.88 5.99
C GLY A 169 12.45 -18.81 6.65
N GLY A 170 13.70 -18.64 6.23
CA GLY A 170 14.71 -17.75 6.83
C GLY A 170 14.74 -16.32 6.29
N THR A 171 13.60 -15.83 5.81
CA THR A 171 13.41 -14.43 5.39
C THR A 171 12.17 -13.87 6.07
N MET A 172 12.04 -12.55 6.06
CA MET A 172 10.91 -11.83 6.65
C MET A 172 9.56 -12.43 6.26
N ASP A 173 8.71 -12.67 7.27
CA ASP A 173 7.29 -12.93 7.10
C ASP A 173 6.53 -11.60 6.96
N PRO A 174 5.83 -11.34 5.83
CA PRO A 174 5.03 -10.14 5.64
C PRO A 174 3.96 -9.91 6.71
N HIS A 175 3.51 -10.91 7.46
CA HIS A 175 2.56 -10.68 8.55
C HIS A 175 3.19 -9.97 9.76
N LYS A 176 4.52 -9.88 9.81
CA LYS A 176 5.27 -9.33 10.95
C LYS A 176 5.84 -7.95 10.73
N ARG A 177 5.81 -7.43 9.50
CA ARG A 177 6.14 -6.02 9.22
C ARG A 177 4.98 -5.11 9.59
N LYS A 178 5.29 -3.85 9.86
CA LYS A 178 4.32 -2.82 10.24
C LYS A 178 4.61 -1.53 9.50
N VAL A 179 3.59 -0.68 9.32
CA VAL A 179 3.86 0.72 8.97
C VAL A 179 4.48 1.38 10.18
N LEU A 180 5.67 1.94 10.02
CA LEU A 180 6.36 2.70 11.05
C LEU A 180 6.23 4.20 10.80
N GLU A 181 6.58 5.01 11.79
CA GLU A 181 6.56 6.46 11.64
C GLU A 181 7.51 6.91 10.51
N GLU A 182 8.65 6.24 10.35
CA GLU A 182 9.62 6.52 9.29
C GLU A 182 9.05 6.29 7.89
N ASP A 183 8.16 5.30 7.71
CA ASP A 183 7.48 5.06 6.44
C ASP A 183 6.57 6.25 6.08
N VAL A 184 5.86 6.82 7.06
CA VAL A 184 4.99 7.99 6.86
C VAL A 184 5.83 9.26 6.63
N GLN A 185 6.93 9.43 7.36
CA GLN A 185 7.85 10.55 7.15
C GLN A 185 8.50 10.50 5.76
N ALA A 186 8.77 9.29 5.23
CA ALA A 186 9.31 9.08 3.90
C ALA A 186 8.36 9.50 2.76
N LEU A 187 7.06 9.71 3.03
CA LEU A 187 6.11 10.26 2.06
C LEU A 187 6.33 11.75 1.75
N ARG A 188 7.14 12.44 2.57
CA ARG A 188 7.58 13.82 2.31
C ARG A 188 6.43 14.77 2.01
N PHE A 189 5.40 14.78 2.87
CA PHE A 189 4.28 15.73 2.79
C PHE A 189 4.72 17.19 2.72
N ASP A 190 5.89 17.53 3.27
CA ASP A 190 6.54 18.85 3.19
C ASP A 190 6.94 19.27 1.77
N LYS A 191 7.00 18.32 0.82
CA LYS A 191 7.38 18.54 -0.58
C LYS A 191 6.20 18.55 -1.55
N LEU A 192 5.00 18.19 -1.10
CA LEU A 192 3.82 18.20 -1.94
C LEU A 192 3.43 19.63 -2.33
N GLN A 193 2.95 19.79 -3.56
CA GLN A 193 2.49 21.07 -4.09
C GLN A 193 1.01 21.26 -3.72
N PHE A 194 0.76 22.09 -2.71
CA PHE A 194 -0.60 22.40 -2.26
C PHE A 194 -1.23 23.52 -3.10
N THR A 195 -2.42 23.25 -3.63
CA THR A 195 -3.34 24.26 -4.17
C THR A 195 -4.44 24.49 -3.16
N GLY A 196 -4.33 25.58 -2.38
CA GLY A 196 -5.18 25.79 -1.22
C GLY A 196 -4.85 24.81 -0.09
N SER A 197 -5.85 24.03 0.34
CA SER A 197 -5.70 22.97 1.35
C SER A 197 -5.40 21.60 0.76
N LEU A 198 -5.40 21.43 -0.57
CA LEU A 198 -5.29 20.12 -1.21
C LEU A 198 -3.97 19.96 -1.95
N ALA A 199 -3.41 18.75 -1.92
CA ALA A 199 -2.30 18.33 -2.77
C ALA A 199 -2.53 16.89 -3.28
N THR A 200 -1.92 16.53 -4.40
CA THR A 200 -1.94 15.14 -4.90
C THR A 200 -0.65 14.42 -4.50
N ILE A 201 -0.76 13.13 -4.15
CA ILE A 201 0.35 12.22 -3.90
C ILE A 201 0.20 10.96 -4.77
N GLY A 202 1.30 10.42 -5.28
CA GLY A 202 1.28 9.38 -6.32
C GLY A 202 1.09 9.94 -7.73
N ALA A 203 0.96 9.07 -8.72
CA ALA A 203 0.69 9.45 -10.11
C ALA A 203 -0.24 8.42 -10.79
N PHE A 204 -0.67 8.76 -12.00
CA PHE A 204 -1.50 7.90 -12.82
C PHE A 204 -0.65 6.91 -13.60
N SER A 205 -0.95 5.63 -13.45
CA SER A 205 -0.52 4.57 -14.36
C SER A 205 -1.64 4.24 -15.35
N SER A 206 -2.91 4.28 -14.90
CA SER A 206 -4.11 4.06 -15.71
C SER A 206 -4.02 2.83 -16.61
N VAL A 207 -3.54 1.70 -16.06
CA VAL A 207 -3.42 0.43 -16.78
C VAL A 207 -4.62 -0.46 -16.48
N TRP A 208 -5.29 -0.94 -17.52
CA TRP A 208 -6.28 -2.00 -17.39
C TRP A 208 -5.60 -3.37 -17.31
N HIS A 209 -5.89 -4.11 -16.25
CA HIS A 209 -5.41 -5.48 -16.09
C HIS A 209 -6.43 -6.51 -16.56
N GLU A 210 -5.99 -7.42 -17.43
CA GLU A 210 -6.73 -8.63 -17.81
C GLU A 210 -6.52 -9.77 -16.81
N ALA A 211 -7.43 -10.75 -16.80
CA ALA A 211 -7.21 -11.96 -15.99
C ALA A 211 -6.01 -12.74 -16.52
N HIS A 212 -5.04 -13.02 -15.64
CA HIS A 212 -3.98 -13.97 -15.93
C HIS A 212 -4.54 -15.39 -16.09
N ARG A 213 -3.85 -16.20 -16.89
CA ARG A 213 -4.19 -17.62 -17.10
C ARG A 213 -3.10 -18.52 -16.50
N PRO A 214 -3.47 -19.63 -15.84
CA PRO A 214 -2.53 -20.64 -15.35
C PRO A 214 -1.67 -21.28 -16.45
#